data_AF-A0A969IAK2-F1
#
_entry.id   AF-A0A969IAK2-F1
#
_cell.length_a   1.000
_cell.length_b   1.000
_cell.length_c   1.000
_cell.angle_alpha   90.00
_cell.angle_beta   90.00
_cell.angle_gamma   90.00
#
_symmetry.space_group_name_H-M   'P 1'
#
loop_
_entity.id
_entity.type
_entity.pdbx_description
1 polymer ?
#
loop_
_entity_poly.entity_id
_entity_poly.type
_entity_poly.pdbx_seq_one_letter_code
_entity_poly.pdbx_strand_id
1 'polypeptide(L)'
;MQSLTWARTILSIAIIVGAVGVSAADDYESWQVLRNPFPSTGGGGIMIDDYNPVVVGAKCVTNFRAIEPGGKTYHNIVEFDAVESHGGILCTNGAWRAADGSSSGTTPLRVFMKNGVVRRSP
;
A
#
# COMPACT_ATOMS: atom_id res chain seq x y z
N MET A 1 8.31 -39.57 61.42
CA MET A 1 7.47 -38.35 61.53
C MET A 1 7.88 -37.41 60.40
N GLN A 2 6.90 -37.00 59.60
CA GLN A 2 7.03 -36.27 58.33
C GLN A 2 7.45 -34.81 58.57
N SER A 3 8.27 -34.23 57.69
CA SER A 3 8.35 -32.77 57.47
C SER A 3 9.09 -32.46 56.16
N LEU A 4 8.36 -32.41 55.05
CA LEU A 4 8.78 -31.73 53.82
C LEU A 4 8.31 -30.27 53.93
N THR A 5 9.23 -29.31 53.83
CA THR A 5 8.95 -27.86 53.76
C THR A 5 9.51 -27.26 52.47
N TRP A 6 8.75 -27.47 51.38
CA TRP A 6 8.24 -26.47 50.44
C TRP A 6 9.24 -25.45 49.87
N ALA A 7 9.68 -25.74 48.65
CA ALA A 7 10.36 -24.84 47.74
C ALA A 7 9.51 -23.58 47.47
N ARG A 8 10.04 -22.40 47.78
CA ARG A 8 9.47 -21.11 47.39
C ARG A 8 10.08 -20.70 46.05
N THR A 9 9.45 -21.13 44.97
CA THR A 9 9.75 -20.61 43.63
C THR A 9 8.94 -19.34 43.41
N ILE A 10 9.60 -18.18 43.48
CA ILE A 10 9.00 -16.89 43.12
C ILE A 10 9.02 -16.80 41.59
N LEU A 11 7.85 -16.94 40.96
CA LEU A 11 7.68 -16.77 39.52
C LEU A 11 7.47 -15.28 39.21
N SER A 12 8.51 -14.59 38.74
CA SER A 12 8.41 -13.24 38.20
C SER A 12 7.79 -13.27 36.80
N ILE A 13 6.53 -12.86 36.67
CA ILE A 13 5.91 -12.58 35.37
C ILE A 13 6.20 -11.11 35.02
N ALA A 14 7.20 -10.91 34.17
CA ALA A 14 7.44 -9.62 33.51
C ALA A 14 6.51 -9.52 32.28
N ILE A 15 5.48 -8.69 32.37
CA ILE A 15 4.62 -8.35 31.23
C ILE A 15 5.40 -7.38 30.35
N ILE A 16 5.97 -7.87 29.25
CA ILE A 16 6.51 -7.04 28.19
C ILE A 16 5.32 -6.50 27.39
N VAL A 17 4.88 -5.28 27.70
CA VAL A 17 3.95 -4.54 26.85
C VAL A 17 4.73 -4.07 25.63
N GLY A 18 4.71 -4.87 24.56
CA GLY A 18 5.19 -4.44 23.26
C GLY A 18 4.35 -3.27 22.77
N ALA A 19 4.98 -2.12 22.54
CA ALA A 19 4.37 -0.99 21.87
C ALA A 19 4.04 -1.40 20.42
N VAL A 20 2.83 -1.93 20.22
CA VAL A 20 2.24 -1.98 18.88
C VAL A 20 2.04 -0.53 18.45
N GLY A 21 2.88 -0.08 17.52
CA GLY A 21 2.68 1.19 16.84
C GLY A 21 1.35 1.13 16.11
N VAL A 22 0.29 1.61 16.76
CA VAL A 22 -0.98 1.90 16.11
C VAL A 22 -0.72 3.13 15.24
N SER A 23 -0.30 2.89 14.00
CA SER A 23 -0.52 3.88 12.96
C SER A 23 -2.01 4.18 12.95
N ALA A 24 -2.38 5.45 13.03
CA ALA A 24 -3.78 5.86 12.91
C ALA A 24 -4.37 5.13 11.71
N ALA A 25 -5.42 4.35 11.97
CA ALA A 25 -6.10 3.59 10.95
C ALA A 25 -6.74 4.59 9.98
N ASP A 26 -6.09 4.83 8.84
CA ASP A 26 -6.69 5.53 7.72
C ASP A 26 -7.98 4.77 7.35
N ASP A 27 -9.12 5.47 7.31
CA ASP A 27 -10.37 4.90 6.79
C ASP A 27 -10.27 4.75 5.27
N TYR A 28 -9.65 3.66 4.83
CA TYR A 28 -9.44 3.37 3.40
C TYR A 28 -10.74 3.19 2.62
N GLU A 29 -11.85 2.87 3.29
CA GLU A 29 -13.14 2.68 2.62
C GLU A 29 -13.79 4.02 2.26
N SER A 30 -13.47 5.09 2.99
CA SER A 30 -13.85 6.46 2.66
C SER A 30 -13.12 7.04 1.43
N TRP A 31 -12.01 6.42 1.02
CA TRP A 31 -11.24 6.88 -0.14
C TRP A 31 -12.05 6.78 -1.43
N GLN A 32 -11.78 7.70 -2.34
CA GLN A 32 -12.45 7.71 -3.64
C GLN A 32 -12.18 6.40 -4.40
N VAL A 33 -13.22 5.88 -5.04
CA VAL A 33 -13.07 4.75 -5.98
C VAL A 33 -12.11 5.19 -7.09
N LEU A 34 -11.15 4.34 -7.41
CA LEU A 34 -10.23 4.58 -8.52
C LEU A 34 -11.03 4.62 -9.82
N ARG A 35 -10.99 5.75 -10.51
CA ARG A 35 -11.61 5.95 -11.82
C ARG A 35 -10.54 6.25 -12.84
N ASN A 36 -10.64 5.63 -14.02
CA ASN A 36 -9.79 5.94 -15.16
C ASN A 36 -10.55 6.83 -16.15
N PRO A 37 -9.88 7.81 -16.78
CA PRO A 37 -8.58 8.36 -16.40
C PRO A 37 -8.67 9.26 -15.15
N PHE A 38 -7.53 9.57 -14.51
CA PHE A 38 -7.45 10.50 -13.38
C PHE A 38 -6.24 11.43 -13.45
N PRO A 39 -6.27 12.63 -12.82
CA PRO A 39 -5.12 13.53 -12.82
C PRO A 39 -3.91 12.96 -12.06
N SER A 40 -2.72 13.08 -12.65
CA SER A 40 -1.45 12.75 -12.01
C SER A 40 -1.20 13.64 -10.79
N THR A 41 -0.67 13.05 -9.72
CA THR A 41 -0.21 13.79 -8.53
C THR A 41 1.06 14.61 -8.79
N GLY A 42 1.78 14.32 -9.88
CA GLY A 42 2.99 15.07 -10.27
C GLY A 42 2.72 16.43 -10.92
N GLY A 43 1.45 16.76 -11.20
CA GLY A 43 1.07 18.03 -11.84
C GLY A 43 1.24 18.03 -13.37
N GLY A 44 1.32 19.24 -13.97
CA GLY A 44 1.56 19.43 -15.40
C GLY A 44 0.37 19.10 -16.33
N GLY A 45 -0.83 18.88 -15.77
CA GLY A 45 -2.00 18.47 -16.56
C GLY A 45 -1.90 17.05 -17.11
N ILE A 46 -0.98 16.23 -16.59
CA ILE A 46 -0.84 14.82 -17.00
C ILE A 46 -2.04 14.03 -16.51
N MET A 47 -2.65 13.26 -17.40
CA MET A 47 -3.69 12.30 -17.07
C MET A 47 -3.11 10.88 -17.02
N ILE A 48 -3.48 10.14 -15.98
CA ILE A 48 -3.13 8.73 -15.81
C ILE A 48 -4.30 7.88 -16.28
N ASP A 49 -4.01 6.91 -17.14
CA ASP A 49 -5.00 6.02 -17.75
C ASP A 49 -4.54 4.55 -17.70
N ASP A 50 -5.46 3.63 -17.95
CA ASP A 50 -5.29 2.17 -17.86
C ASP A 50 -4.75 1.67 -16.51
N TYR A 51 -4.98 2.42 -15.43
CA TYR A 51 -4.51 2.06 -14.11
C TYR A 51 -5.39 0.95 -13.51
N ASN A 52 -4.90 -0.28 -13.54
CA ASN A 52 -5.59 -1.47 -13.06
C ASN A 52 -4.65 -2.33 -12.21
N PRO A 53 -4.50 -2.01 -10.91
CA PRO A 53 -3.57 -2.70 -10.03
C PRO A 53 -4.02 -4.12 -9.74
N VAL A 54 -3.06 -5.04 -9.82
CA VAL A 54 -3.23 -6.45 -9.47
C VAL A 54 -2.20 -6.85 -8.45
N VAL A 55 -2.57 -7.75 -7.53
CA VAL A 55 -1.63 -8.30 -6.53
C VAL A 55 -0.87 -9.47 -7.17
N VAL A 56 0.46 -9.41 -7.12
CA VAL A 56 1.37 -10.46 -7.56
C VAL A 56 2.35 -10.73 -6.43
N GLY A 57 2.09 -11.80 -5.67
CA GLY A 57 2.87 -12.12 -4.47
C GLY A 57 2.82 -10.99 -3.44
N ALA A 58 3.98 -10.47 -3.04
CA ALA A 58 4.11 -9.38 -2.07
C ALA A 58 4.03 -7.97 -2.68
N LYS A 59 3.62 -7.85 -3.95
CA LYS A 59 3.58 -6.58 -4.68
C LYS A 59 2.20 -6.32 -5.27
N CYS A 60 1.84 -5.04 -5.43
CA CYS A 60 0.82 -4.64 -6.37
C CYS A 60 1.49 -4.07 -7.62
N VAL A 61 1.09 -4.52 -8.80
CA VAL A 61 1.68 -4.09 -10.07
C VAL A 61 0.59 -3.52 -10.96
N THR A 62 0.86 -2.41 -11.63
CA THR A 62 0.02 -1.95 -12.74
C THR A 62 0.87 -1.35 -13.85
N ASN A 63 0.46 -1.64 -15.08
CA ASN A 63 0.84 -0.82 -16.22
C ASN A 63 -0.04 0.43 -16.20
N PHE A 64 0.46 1.55 -16.73
CA PHE A 64 -0.35 2.75 -16.90
C PHE A 64 0.18 3.63 -18.02
N ARG A 65 -0.69 4.49 -18.55
CA ARG A 65 -0.33 5.55 -19.48
C ARG A 65 -0.29 6.89 -18.76
N ALA A 66 0.76 7.66 -18.99
CA ALA A 66 0.82 9.08 -18.64
C ALA A 66 0.61 9.89 -19.92
N ILE A 67 -0.48 10.66 -19.98
CA ILE A 67 -0.93 11.37 -21.17
C ILE A 67 -0.76 12.87 -20.92
N GLU A 68 0.07 13.52 -21.72
CA GLU A 68 0.24 14.99 -21.69
C GLU A 68 -1.00 15.72 -22.21
N PRO A 69 -1.21 17.00 -21.85
CA PRO A 69 -2.27 17.82 -22.44
C PRO A 69 -2.27 17.87 -23.98
N GLY A 70 -1.11 17.67 -24.61
CA GLY A 70 -0.96 17.59 -26.07
C GLY A 70 -1.23 16.20 -26.68
N GLY A 71 -1.64 15.21 -25.88
CA GLY A 71 -1.96 13.84 -26.33
C GLY A 71 -0.76 12.89 -26.41
N LYS A 72 0.47 13.40 -26.22
CA LYS A 72 1.66 12.53 -26.14
C LYS A 72 1.51 11.57 -24.96
N THR A 73 1.77 10.30 -25.22
CA THR A 73 1.54 9.21 -24.27
C THR A 73 2.84 8.51 -23.92
N TYR A 74 3.04 8.25 -22.64
CA TYR A 74 4.14 7.44 -22.12
C TYR A 74 3.59 6.18 -21.46
N HIS A 75 4.19 5.03 -21.77
CA HIS A 75 3.84 3.76 -21.16
C HIS A 75 4.76 3.47 -19.98
N ASN A 76 4.16 3.15 -18.84
CA ASN A 76 4.87 3.00 -17.59
C ASN A 76 4.39 1.75 -16.84
N ILE A 77 5.20 1.33 -15.89
CA ILE A 77 4.90 0.25 -14.95
C ILE A 77 5.18 0.81 -13.55
N VAL A 78 4.30 0.55 -12.61
CA VAL A 78 4.51 0.86 -11.19
C VAL A 78 4.31 -0.38 -10.34
N GLU A 79 5.17 -0.53 -9.36
CA GLU A 79 5.15 -1.57 -8.35
C GLU A 79 5.01 -0.93 -6.97
N PHE A 80 4.17 -1.52 -6.15
CA PHE A 80 3.94 -1.14 -4.75
C PHE A 80 4.22 -2.34 -3.85
N ASP A 81 4.56 -2.07 -2.59
CA ASP A 81 4.45 -3.06 -1.54
C ASP A 81 2.97 -3.40 -1.29
N ALA A 82 2.62 -4.68 -1.28
CA ALA A 82 1.30 -5.15 -0.90
C ALA A 82 1.27 -5.47 0.60
N VAL A 83 0.48 -4.72 1.35
CA VAL A 83 0.34 -4.87 2.81
C VAL A 83 -1.10 -5.24 3.15
N GLU A 84 -1.30 -6.33 3.88
CA GLU A 84 -2.63 -6.67 4.41
C GLU A 84 -3.10 -5.62 5.41
N SER A 85 -4.31 -5.10 5.22
CA SER A 85 -4.86 -4.07 6.10
C SER A 85 -6.38 -4.02 6.01
N HIS A 86 -7.07 -3.89 7.16
CA HIS A 86 -8.53 -3.70 7.23
C HIS A 86 -9.36 -4.70 6.40
N GLY A 87 -8.88 -5.95 6.28
CA GLY A 87 -9.53 -6.99 5.48
C GLY A 87 -9.40 -6.81 3.96
N GLY A 88 -8.47 -5.99 3.50
CA GLY A 88 -8.08 -5.80 2.12
C GLY A 88 -6.56 -5.69 1.96
N ILE A 89 -6.12 -5.21 0.81
CA ILE A 89 -4.70 -4.99 0.49
C ILE A 89 -4.46 -3.50 0.27
N LEU A 90 -3.54 -2.92 1.05
CA LEU A 90 -3.00 -1.59 0.84
C LEU A 90 -1.70 -1.70 0.01
N CYS A 91 -1.72 -1.11 -1.17
CA CYS A 91 -0.56 -0.90 -2.02
C CYS A 91 0.10 0.43 -1.64
N THR A 92 1.34 0.38 -1.17
CA THR A 92 2.11 1.54 -0.70
C THR A 92 3.53 1.56 -1.26
N ASN A 93 4.26 2.66 -1.04
CA ASN A 93 5.66 2.81 -1.45
C ASN A 93 5.87 2.61 -2.96
N GLY A 94 5.06 3.28 -3.78
CA GLY A 94 5.07 3.10 -5.23
C GLY A 94 6.37 3.52 -5.88
N ALA A 95 6.99 2.61 -6.63
CA ALA A 95 8.12 2.86 -7.51
C ALA A 95 7.70 2.60 -8.96
N TRP A 96 7.90 3.58 -9.83
CA TRP A 96 7.51 3.49 -11.25
C TRP A 96 8.71 3.63 -12.17
N ARG A 97 8.56 3.10 -13.37
CA ARG A 97 9.50 3.24 -14.47
C ARG A 97 8.78 3.33 -15.80
N ALA A 98 9.39 4.02 -16.74
CA ALA A 98 9.01 3.95 -18.15
C ALA A 98 9.22 2.52 -18.66
N ALA A 99 8.30 2.04 -19.49
CA ALA A 99 8.35 0.68 -20.04
C ALA A 99 9.61 0.46 -20.90
N ASP A 100 10.11 1.51 -21.55
CA ASP A 100 11.34 1.53 -22.34
C ASP A 100 12.62 1.71 -21.51
N GLY A 101 12.50 1.88 -20.19
CA GLY A 101 13.63 2.09 -19.28
C GLY A 101 14.25 3.49 -19.30
N SER A 102 13.64 4.45 -20.01
CA SER A 102 14.20 5.81 -20.16
C SER A 102 14.10 6.66 -18.88
N SER A 103 13.19 6.33 -17.96
CA SER A 103 12.92 7.12 -16.76
C SER A 103 12.36 6.26 -15.63
N SER A 104 12.50 6.75 -14.40
CA SER A 104 11.96 6.12 -13.19
C SER A 104 11.75 7.13 -12.09
N GLY A 105 10.91 6.78 -11.12
CA GLY A 105 10.69 7.58 -9.93
C GLY A 105 9.84 6.86 -8.90
N THR A 106 9.31 7.64 -7.96
CA THR A 106 8.37 7.17 -6.95
C THR A 106 7.04 7.91 -7.08
N THR A 107 5.98 7.36 -6.47
CA THR A 107 4.69 8.02 -6.37
C THR A 107 4.17 7.97 -4.93
N PRO A 108 3.60 9.07 -4.41
CA PRO A 108 2.94 9.08 -3.11
C PRO A 108 1.54 8.43 -3.16
N LEU A 109 1.02 8.13 -4.37
CA LEU A 109 -0.27 7.48 -4.55
C LEU A 109 -0.30 6.17 -3.77
N ARG A 110 -1.32 5.96 -2.95
CA ARG A 110 -1.62 4.66 -2.35
C ARG A 110 -2.90 4.11 -2.94
N VAL A 111 -3.01 2.79 -3.02
CA VAL A 111 -4.20 2.10 -3.52
C VAL A 111 -4.68 1.11 -2.49
N PHE A 112 -5.98 1.07 -2.23
CA PHE A 112 -6.60 0.07 -1.37
C PHE A 112 -7.55 -0.81 -2.18
N MET A 113 -7.39 -2.13 -2.07
CA MET A 113 -8.19 -3.12 -2.79
C MET A 113 -8.93 -4.00 -1.80
N LYS A 114 -10.26 -4.05 -1.90
CA LYS A 114 -11.11 -4.89 -1.05
C LYS A 114 -12.40 -5.25 -1.77
N ASN A 115 -12.78 -6.52 -1.73
CA ASN A 115 -14.03 -7.03 -2.32
C ASN A 115 -14.27 -6.59 -3.78
N GLY A 116 -13.22 -6.58 -4.60
CA GLY A 116 -13.27 -6.14 -6.01
C GLY A 116 -13.35 -4.62 -6.22
N VAL A 117 -13.39 -3.83 -5.14
CA VAL A 117 -13.36 -2.36 -5.21
C VAL A 117 -11.93 -1.89 -5.03
N VAL A 118 -11.46 -1.07 -5.97
CA VAL A 118 -10.16 -0.41 -5.92
C VAL A 118 -10.37 1.07 -5.58
N ARG A 119 -9.70 1.56 -4.55
CA ARG A 119 -9.75 2.95 -4.07
C ARG A 119 -8.36 3.55 -4.09
N ARG A 120 -8.27 4.87 -4.22
CA ARG A 120 -6.98 5.58 -4.19
C ARG A 120 -6.95 6.63 -3.09
N SER A 121 -5.76 6.87 -2.55
CA SER A 121 -5.54 7.95 -1.60
C SER A 121 -6.01 9.30 -2.18
N PRO A 122 -6.45 10.23 -1.30
CA PRO A 122 -6.75 11.62 -1.67
C PRO A 122 -5.63 12.25 -2.50
#